data_AF-A0A936I6K2-F1
#
_entry.id   AF-A0A936I6K2-F1
#
_cell.length_a   1.000
_cell.length_b   1.000
_cell.length_c   1.000
_cell.angle_alpha   90.00
_cell.angle_beta   90.00
_cell.angle_gamma   90.00
#
_symmetry.space_group_name_H-M   'P 1'
#
loop_
_entity.id
_entity.type
_entity.pdbx_description
1 polymer ?
#
loop_
_entity_poly.entity_id
_entity_poly.type
_entity_poly.pdbx_seq_one_letter_code
_entity_poly.pdbx_strand_id
1 'polypeptide(L)'
;MERNSFIKCLWIIGLILIAHLGLQASTPPSQPGRSAFRIDGLTSATRDALAQDLALDGGFRIAFACVPAGILVVESTSGSMRQEDTDRLLPLLQNRSGTNDVIPLTLTATEWESECENVRNQ
;
A
#
# COMPACT_ATOMS: atom_id res chain seq x y z
N MET A 1 -0.36 -58.72 15.14
CA MET A 1 0.55 -57.57 15.30
C MET A 1 0.22 -56.51 14.24
N GLU A 2 -1.02 -55.98 14.17
CA GLU A 2 -1.42 -55.20 12.95
C GLU A 2 -2.32 -53.98 13.21
N ARG A 3 -2.63 -53.66 14.48
CA ARG A 3 -3.55 -52.57 14.82
C ARG A 3 -2.88 -51.20 14.97
N ASN A 4 -1.55 -51.16 15.08
CA ASN A 4 -0.78 -49.92 15.30
C ASN A 4 -0.33 -49.22 14.00
N SER A 5 -0.44 -49.88 12.83
CA SER A 5 -0.05 -49.28 11.54
C SER A 5 -1.13 -48.37 10.96
N PHE A 6 -2.41 -48.72 11.12
CA PHE A 6 -3.53 -47.93 10.61
C PHE A 6 -3.69 -46.57 11.30
N ILE A 7 -3.41 -46.50 12.60
CA ILE A 7 -3.54 -45.26 13.39
C ILE A 7 -2.48 -44.22 12.99
N LYS A 8 -1.31 -44.66 12.53
CA LYS A 8 -0.24 -43.76 12.08
C LYS A 8 -0.53 -43.13 10.72
N CYS A 9 -1.17 -43.85 9.80
CA CYS A 9 -1.57 -43.29 8.50
C CYS A 9 -2.66 -42.21 8.63
N LEU A 10 -3.58 -42.37 9.58
CA LEU A 10 -4.64 -41.38 9.84
C LEU A 10 -4.09 -40.02 10.32
N TRP A 11 -3.00 -40.03 11.09
CA TRP A 11 -2.33 -38.79 11.53
C TRP A 11 -1.62 -38.05 10.39
N ILE A 12 -1.05 -38.78 9.43
CA ILE A 12 -0.32 -38.17 8.31
C ILE A 12 -1.30 -37.53 7.31
N ILE A 13 -2.45 -38.16 7.06
CA ILE A 13 -3.47 -37.62 6.16
C ILE A 13 -4.14 -36.38 6.76
N GLY A 14 -4.36 -36.36 8.08
CA GLY A 14 -4.90 -35.20 8.79
C GLY A 14 -4.00 -33.96 8.71
N LEU A 15 -2.68 -34.14 8.75
CA LEU A 15 -1.71 -33.04 8.66
C LEU A 15 -1.60 -32.43 7.25
N ILE A 16 -1.79 -33.24 6.21
CA ILE A 16 -1.75 -32.78 4.81
C ILE A 16 -3.00 -31.96 4.45
N LEU A 17 -4.15 -32.23 5.07
CA LEU A 17 -5.40 -31.49 4.82
C LEU A 17 -5.38 -30.07 5.38
N ILE A 18 -4.64 -29.81 6.47
CA ILE A 18 -4.49 -28.47 7.06
C ILE A 18 -3.57 -27.58 6.22
N ALA A 19 -2.65 -28.17 5.43
CA ALA A 19 -1.76 -27.44 4.54
C ALA A 19 -2.41 -27.02 3.20
N HIS A 20 -3.57 -27.58 2.83
CA HIS A 20 -4.28 -27.23 1.60
C HIS A 20 -5.48 -26.29 1.79
N LEU A 21 -5.91 -26.05 3.02
CA LEU A 21 -6.70 -24.86 3.36
C LEU A 21 -5.73 -23.69 3.50
N GLY A 22 -5.20 -23.30 2.33
CA GLY A 22 -4.24 -22.24 2.18
C GLY A 22 -4.65 -21.02 3.00
N LEU A 23 -3.65 -20.45 3.65
CA LEU A 23 -3.59 -19.03 3.99
C LEU A 23 -4.10 -18.24 2.79
N GLN A 24 -5.39 -17.94 2.76
CA GLN A 24 -5.88 -16.74 2.10
C GLN A 24 -5.26 -15.63 2.94
N ALA A 25 -4.05 -15.21 2.59
CA ALA A 25 -3.50 -13.97 3.08
C ALA A 25 -4.55 -12.92 2.69
N SER A 26 -5.36 -12.52 3.67
CA SER A 26 -6.33 -11.46 3.53
C SER A 26 -5.53 -10.24 3.12
N THR A 27 -5.43 -9.98 1.82
CA THR A 27 -4.95 -8.72 1.31
C THR A 27 -5.92 -7.70 1.91
N PRO A 28 -5.44 -6.83 2.82
CA PRO A 28 -6.35 -5.95 3.50
C PRO A 28 -7.04 -5.08 2.44
N PRO A 29 -8.36 -4.83 2.57
CA PRO A 29 -9.10 -4.09 1.57
C PRO A 29 -8.49 -2.70 1.42
N SER A 30 -7.73 -2.53 0.33
CA SER A 30 -7.21 -1.23 -0.08
C SER A 30 -8.43 -0.40 -0.44
N GLN A 31 -8.62 0.76 0.21
CA GLN A 31 -9.79 1.58 -0.03
C GLN A 31 -9.86 1.96 -1.53
N PRO A 32 -11.00 1.72 -2.21
CA PRO A 32 -11.13 2.03 -3.63
C PRO A 32 -10.89 3.54 -3.86
N GLY A 33 -10.13 3.85 -4.90
CA GLY A 33 -9.78 5.23 -5.27
C GLY A 33 -8.65 5.88 -4.46
N ARG A 34 -7.94 5.16 -3.59
CA ARG A 34 -6.78 5.67 -2.86
C ARG A 34 -5.49 4.95 -3.24
N SER A 35 -4.46 5.73 -3.54
CA SER A 35 -3.11 5.28 -3.91
C SER A 35 -2.09 5.89 -2.97
N ALA A 36 -1.30 5.06 -2.29
CA ALA A 36 -0.24 5.48 -1.40
C ALA A 36 1.12 5.30 -2.06
N PHE A 37 2.04 6.24 -1.82
CA PHE A 37 3.37 6.27 -2.40
C PHE A 37 4.38 6.64 -1.32
N ARG A 38 5.56 6.00 -1.36
CA ARG A 38 6.76 6.46 -0.69
C ARG A 38 7.55 7.33 -1.64
N ILE A 39 7.95 8.49 -1.18
CA ILE A 39 8.78 9.43 -1.92
C ILE A 39 9.99 9.70 -1.03
N ASP A 40 11.16 9.27 -1.48
CA ASP A 40 12.41 9.57 -0.78
C ASP A 40 12.62 11.09 -0.75
N GLY A 41 13.10 11.63 0.38
CA GLY A 41 13.34 13.06 0.53
C GLY A 41 12.10 13.94 0.29
N LEU A 42 10.88 13.45 0.54
CA LEU A 42 9.67 14.26 0.43
C LEU A 42 9.81 15.50 1.32
N THR A 43 9.69 16.68 0.72
CA THR A 43 9.70 17.96 1.44
C THR A 43 8.32 18.60 1.42
N SER A 44 8.07 19.53 2.34
CA SER A 44 6.84 20.34 2.32
C SER A 44 6.70 21.10 1.00
N ALA A 45 7.80 21.60 0.43
CA ALA A 45 7.78 22.30 -0.86
C ALA A 45 7.38 21.35 -2.01
N THR A 46 7.92 20.14 -2.05
CA THR A 46 7.55 19.11 -3.04
C THR A 46 6.10 18.71 -2.90
N ARG A 47 5.61 18.51 -1.66
CA ARG A 47 4.21 18.23 -1.36
C ARG A 47 3.30 19.36 -1.88
N ASP A 48 3.66 20.61 -1.63
CA ASP A 48 2.83 21.76 -2.03
C ASP A 48 2.79 21.94 -3.54
N ALA A 49 3.92 21.72 -4.22
CA ALA A 49 3.97 21.71 -5.68
C ALA A 49 3.09 20.59 -6.27
N LEU A 50 3.17 19.38 -5.70
CA LEU A 50 2.31 18.26 -6.08
C LEU A 50 0.83 18.57 -5.83
N ALA A 51 0.49 19.19 -4.70
CA ALA A 51 -0.88 19.61 -4.42
C ALA A 51 -1.41 20.54 -5.51
N GLN A 52 -0.58 21.48 -5.97
CA GLN A 52 -0.93 22.41 -7.03
C GLN A 52 -1.08 21.70 -8.38
N ASP A 53 -0.18 20.79 -8.76
CA ASP A 53 -0.29 20.05 -10.01
C ASP A 53 -1.53 19.17 -10.07
N LEU A 54 -1.83 18.47 -8.97
CA LEU A 54 -3.01 17.61 -8.89
C LEU A 54 -4.29 18.45 -8.94
N ALA A 55 -4.30 19.63 -8.33
CA ALA A 55 -5.41 20.58 -8.44
C ALA A 55 -5.60 21.11 -9.88
N LEU A 56 -4.51 21.30 -10.63
CA LEU A 56 -4.56 21.72 -12.04
C LEU A 56 -5.04 20.60 -12.97
N ASP A 57 -4.63 19.36 -12.73
CA ASP A 57 -5.09 18.19 -13.50
C ASP A 57 -6.57 17.88 -13.22
N GLY A 58 -7.03 18.11 -11.98
CA GLY A 58 -8.44 17.97 -11.58
C GLY A 58 -8.91 16.52 -11.39
N GLY A 59 -8.10 15.53 -11.72
CA GLY A 59 -8.43 14.11 -11.52
C GLY A 59 -8.15 13.60 -10.11
N PHE A 60 -7.24 14.25 -9.37
CA PHE A 60 -6.66 13.72 -8.14
C PHE A 60 -6.53 14.79 -7.05
N ARG A 61 -6.50 14.36 -5.80
CA ARG A 61 -6.17 15.23 -4.65
C ARG A 61 -5.29 14.51 -3.65
N ILE A 62 -4.46 15.25 -2.93
CA ILE A 62 -3.74 14.70 -1.77
C ILE A 62 -4.74 14.49 -0.64
N ALA A 63 -4.94 13.24 -0.21
CA ALA A 63 -5.77 12.90 0.93
C ALA A 63 -4.97 12.93 2.23
N PHE A 64 -3.69 12.55 2.17
CA PHE A 64 -2.80 12.58 3.31
C PHE A 64 -1.35 12.75 2.86
N ALA A 65 -0.55 13.46 3.64
CA ALA A 65 0.88 13.60 3.41
C ALA A 65 1.64 13.66 4.73
N CYS A 66 2.70 12.87 4.79
CA CYS A 66 3.56 12.76 5.94
C CYS A 66 5.01 12.88 5.46
N VAL A 67 5.41 14.14 5.37
CA VAL A 67 6.70 14.60 4.89
C VAL A 67 7.88 13.90 5.57
N PRO A 68 7.98 13.82 6.92
CA PRO A 68 9.15 13.22 7.56
C PRO A 68 9.24 11.70 7.35
N ALA A 69 8.12 11.00 7.11
CA ALA A 69 8.13 9.57 6.78
C ALA A 69 8.22 9.31 5.26
N GLY A 70 8.19 10.37 4.44
CA GLY A 70 8.18 10.24 2.99
C GLY A 70 6.90 9.63 2.42
N ILE A 71 5.76 9.71 3.11
CA ILE A 71 4.52 9.06 2.68
C ILE A 71 3.56 10.08 2.07
N LEU A 72 3.05 9.78 0.88
CA LEU A 72 2.03 10.55 0.18
C LEU A 72 0.85 9.65 -0.20
N VAL A 73 -0.36 10.06 0.16
CA VAL A 73 -1.60 9.37 -0.21
C VAL A 73 -2.43 10.29 -1.08
N VAL A 74 -2.75 9.79 -2.27
CA VAL A 74 -3.53 10.49 -3.28
C VAL A 74 -4.85 9.76 -3.44
N GLU A 75 -5.92 10.52 -3.62
CA GLU A 75 -7.27 10.03 -3.85
C GLU A 75 -7.77 10.52 -5.21
N SER A 76 -8.33 9.59 -5.98
CA SER A 76 -9.01 9.90 -7.23
C SER A 76 -10.35 10.58 -6.95
N THR A 77 -10.62 11.66 -7.67
CA THR A 77 -11.91 12.36 -7.61
C THR A 77 -12.97 11.70 -8.48
N SER A 78 -12.55 10.90 -9.45
CA SER A 78 -13.41 10.21 -10.43
C SER A 78 -13.80 8.79 -10.02
N GLY A 79 -13.27 8.26 -8.91
CA GLY A 79 -13.55 6.90 -8.45
C GLY A 79 -12.96 5.80 -9.34
N SER A 80 -11.89 6.12 -10.07
CA SER A 80 -11.16 5.20 -10.95
C SER A 80 -10.48 4.06 -10.19
N MET A 81 -10.10 3.01 -10.93
CA MET A 81 -9.46 1.85 -10.33
C MET A 81 -8.00 2.19 -9.99
N ARG A 82 -7.54 1.75 -8.81
CA ARG A 82 -6.23 2.10 -8.24
C ARG A 82 -5.04 1.92 -9.20
N GLN A 83 -5.08 0.92 -10.07
CA GLN A 83 -3.99 0.64 -11.00
C GLN A 83 -3.90 1.70 -12.11
N GLU A 84 -5.04 2.12 -12.67
CA GLU A 84 -5.13 3.21 -13.64
C GLU A 84 -4.67 4.54 -13.01
N ASP A 85 -5.04 4.77 -11.74
CA ASP A 85 -4.59 5.94 -10.98
C ASP A 85 -3.08 5.92 -10.75
N THR A 86 -2.53 4.75 -10.43
CA THR A 86 -1.08 4.58 -10.21
C THR A 86 -0.31 4.86 -11.49
N ASP A 87 -0.75 4.32 -12.62
CA ASP A 87 -0.10 4.51 -13.94
C ASP A 87 -0.13 5.99 -14.38
N ARG A 88 -1.19 6.73 -14.02
CA ARG A 88 -1.28 8.18 -14.25
C ARG A 88 -0.44 9.00 -13.29
N LEU A 89 -0.44 8.65 -12.00
CA LEU A 89 0.22 9.42 -10.95
C LEU A 89 1.74 9.22 -10.96
N LEU A 90 2.22 8.02 -11.24
CA LEU A 90 3.63 7.69 -11.19
C LEU A 90 4.52 8.65 -12.02
N PRO A 91 4.23 8.97 -13.29
CA PRO A 91 5.05 9.92 -14.05
C PRO A 91 4.99 11.35 -13.49
N LEU A 92 3.85 11.79 -12.94
CA LEU A 92 3.71 13.10 -12.31
C LEU A 92 4.57 13.19 -11.05
N LEU A 93 4.49 12.16 -10.20
CA LEU A 93 5.27 12.05 -8.98
C LEU A 93 6.76 11.99 -9.29
N GLN A 94 7.19 11.17 -10.26
CA GLN A 94 8.58 11.06 -10.67
C GLN A 94 9.14 12.38 -11.24
N ASN A 95 8.35 13.08 -12.06
CA ASN A 95 8.77 14.37 -12.60
C ASN A 95 8.97 15.42 -11.49
N ARG A 96 8.24 15.33 -10.38
CA ARG A 96 8.36 16.25 -9.24
C ARG A 96 9.33 15.81 -8.16
N SER A 97 9.51 14.50 -7.97
CA SER A 97 10.50 13.95 -7.05
C SER A 97 11.92 14.07 -7.62
N GLY A 98 12.06 14.33 -8.93
CA GLY A 98 13.35 14.57 -9.57
C GLY A 98 14.20 13.31 -9.58
N THR A 99 15.28 13.30 -8.81
CA THR A 99 16.14 12.11 -8.62
C THR A 99 15.67 11.19 -7.51
N ASN A 100 14.64 11.57 -6.75
CA ASN A 100 14.18 10.80 -5.61
C ASN A 100 13.27 9.66 -6.05
N ASP A 101 13.46 8.50 -5.44
CA ASP A 101 12.67 7.31 -5.71
C ASP A 101 11.21 7.47 -5.30
N VAL A 102 10.31 7.05 -6.18
CA VAL A 102 8.87 6.97 -5.95
C VAL A 102 8.45 5.52 -6.00
N ILE A 103 8.02 4.99 -4.85
CA ILE A 103 7.65 3.59 -4.68
C ILE A 103 6.16 3.51 -4.36
N PRO A 104 5.33 2.85 -5.19
CA PRO A 104 3.93 2.61 -4.84
C PRO A 104 3.85 1.70 -3.61
N LEU A 105 3.06 2.10 -2.62
CA LEU A 105 2.87 1.37 -1.36
C LEU A 105 1.50 0.72 -1.33
N THR A 106 1.46 -0.59 -1.10
CA THR A 106 0.22 -1.33 -0.84
C THR A 106 -0.09 -1.36 0.65
N LEU A 107 -0.16 -0.17 1.26
CA LEU A 107 -0.51 0.00 2.68
C LEU A 107 -1.97 0.44 2.84
N THR A 108 -2.57 0.00 3.94
CA THR A 108 -3.88 0.44 4.41
C THR A 108 -3.81 1.81 5.08
N ALA A 109 -4.98 2.45 5.26
CA ALA A 109 -5.12 3.70 6.01
C ALA A 109 -4.38 3.69 7.35
N THR A 110 -4.65 2.65 8.14
CA THR A 110 -4.10 2.50 9.48
C THR A 110 -2.58 2.34 9.48
N GLU A 111 -2.01 1.66 8.49
CA GLU A 111 -0.57 1.40 8.44
C GLU A 111 0.24 2.67 8.17
N TRP A 112 -0.12 3.47 7.16
CA TRP A 112 0.62 4.71 6.90
C TRP A 112 0.41 5.78 7.97
N GLU A 113 -0.75 5.81 8.65
CA GLU A 113 -0.93 6.67 9.83
C GLU A 113 0.03 6.27 10.95
N SER A 114 0.10 4.97 11.26
CA SER A 114 0.97 4.45 12.33
C SER A 114 2.45 4.73 12.07
N GLU A 115 2.90 4.64 10.82
CA GLU A 115 4.29 4.94 10.46
C GLU A 115 4.60 6.43 10.68
N CYS A 116 3.65 7.30 10.37
CA CYS A 116 3.75 8.73 10.61
C CYS A 116 3.76 9.08 12.09
N GLU A 117 2.95 8.42 12.89
CA GLU A 117 3.00 8.59 14.34
C GLU A 117 4.33 8.14 14.92
N ASN A 118 4.87 7.01 14.44
CA ASN A 118 6.16 6.50 14.87
C ASN A 118 7.30 7.48 14.55
N VAL A 119 7.30 8.11 13.37
CA VAL A 119 8.30 9.13 13.01
C VAL A 119 8.09 10.43 13.79
N ARG A 120 6.84 10.82 14.05
CA ARG A 120 6.52 12.05 14.82
C ARG A 120 6.95 11.96 16.29
N ASN A 121 6.93 10.75 16.87
CA ASN A 121 7.19 10.52 18.28
C ASN A 121 8.66 10.15 18.58
N GLN A 122 9.55 10.21 17.59
CA GLN A 122 11.01 10.10 17.75
C GLN A 122 11.62 11.48 18.00
#